data_AF-A0A8T5MMQ3-F1
#
_entry.id   AF-A0A8T5MMQ3-F1
#
_cell.length_a   1.000
_cell.length_b   1.000
_cell.length_c   1.000
_cell.angle_alpha   90.00
_cell.angle_beta   90.00
_cell.angle_gamma   90.00
#
_symmetry.space_group_name_H-M   'P 1'
#
loop_
_entity.id
_entity.type
_entity.pdbx_description
1 polymer ?
#
loop_
_entity_poly.entity_id
_entity_poly.type
_entity_poly.pdbx_seq_one_letter_code
_entity_poly.pdbx_strand_id
1 'polypeptide(L)'
;MLFAAMEVAMVVLFCLVLADAVRNYDRNRKKLLLLVLAFIYAIIFENFNMFLSQGHLGSYFYNQGFTLWIWKTPLSIALAWAVLIYTAMHLSDMLKLKTLTRPFMDALLIVLIDLTLDVVAVRQHIWYWVGHSQAQG
;
A
#
# COMPACT_ATOMS: atom_id res chain seq x y z
N MET A 1 12.20 16.62 2.19
CA MET A 1 10.92 17.24 1.77
C MET A 1 9.99 16.21 1.14
N LEU A 2 10.44 15.41 0.16
CA LEU A 2 9.62 14.37 -0.48
C LEU A 2 8.97 13.38 0.51
N PHE A 3 9.76 12.79 1.42
CA PHE A 3 9.25 11.80 2.40
C PHE A 3 8.13 12.35 3.28
N ALA A 4 8.35 13.50 3.93
CA ALA A 4 7.33 14.15 4.74
C ALA A 4 6.06 14.50 3.92
N ALA A 5 6.22 14.96 2.68
CA ALA A 5 5.08 15.23 1.80
C ALA A 5 4.30 13.94 1.50
N MET A 6 4.99 12.82 1.26
CA MET A 6 4.36 11.52 1.03
C MET A 6 3.66 11.00 2.29
N GLU A 7 4.28 11.12 3.47
CA GLU A 7 3.67 10.74 4.75
C GLU A 7 2.39 11.53 5.00
N VAL A 8 2.43 12.86 4.84
CA VAL A 8 1.24 13.72 4.97
C VAL A 8 0.19 13.35 3.93
N ALA A 9 0.57 13.17 2.67
CA ALA A 9 -0.37 12.79 1.61
C ALA A 9 -1.06 11.44 1.92
N MET A 10 -0.30 10.43 2.37
CA MET A 10 -0.86 9.12 2.70
C MET A 10 -1.78 9.18 3.92
N VAL A 11 -1.43 9.95 4.95
CA VAL A 11 -2.30 10.18 6.11
C VAL A 11 -3.59 10.87 5.67
N VAL A 12 -3.51 11.92 4.85
CA VAL A 12 -4.69 12.64 4.33
C VAL A 12 -5.58 11.69 3.52
N LEU A 13 -5.01 10.94 2.57
CA LEU A 13 -5.76 9.98 1.76
C LEU A 13 -6.43 8.89 2.62
N PHE A 14 -5.71 8.36 3.61
CA PHE A 14 -6.28 7.39 4.54
C PHE A 14 -7.42 8.00 5.35
N CYS A 15 -7.28 9.22 5.85
CA CYS A 15 -8.35 9.92 6.56
C CYS A 15 -9.58 10.16 5.66
N LEU A 16 -9.39 10.48 4.39
CA LEU A 16 -10.50 10.64 3.43
C LEU A 16 -11.22 9.32 3.18
N VAL A 17 -10.48 8.24 2.96
CA VAL A 17 -11.04 6.89 2.78
C VAL A 17 -11.76 6.41 4.05
N LEU A 18 -11.17 6.65 5.22
CA LEU A 18 -11.80 6.34 6.50
C LEU A 18 -13.08 7.15 6.71
N ALA A 19 -13.06 8.45 6.39
CA ALA A 19 -14.22 9.31 6.48
C ALA A 19 -15.34 8.86 5.52
N ASP A 20 -15.01 8.44 4.30
CA ASP A 20 -15.98 7.85 3.36
C ASP A 20 -16.57 6.55 3.91
N ALA A 21 -15.72 5.65 4.41
CA ALA A 21 -16.14 4.36 4.97
C ALA A 21 -17.06 4.53 6.20
N VAL A 22 -16.78 5.51 7.06
CA VAL A 22 -17.57 5.82 8.26
C VAL A 22 -18.86 6.59 7.91
N ARG A 23 -18.82 7.57 7.00
CA ARG A 23 -20.04 8.31 6.61
C ARG A 23 -21.06 7.42 5.91
N ASN A 24 -20.57 6.47 5.12
CA ASN A 24 -21.42 5.52 4.40
C ASN A 24 -21.56 4.18 5.14
N TYR A 25 -21.40 4.16 6.47
CA TYR A 25 -21.29 2.94 7.28
C TYR A 25 -22.40 1.91 7.04
N ASP A 26 -23.66 2.33 6.99
CA ASP A 26 -24.79 1.42 6.79
C ASP A 26 -24.70 0.64 5.47
N ARG A 27 -24.14 1.27 4.43
CA ARG A 27 -23.89 0.66 3.13
C ARG A 27 -22.54 -0.06 3.06
N ASN A 28 -21.55 0.42 3.80
CA ASN A 28 -20.13 0.04 3.66
C ASN A 28 -19.54 -0.69 4.87
N ARG A 29 -20.34 -1.22 5.82
CA ARG A 29 -19.83 -1.90 7.04
C ARG A 29 -18.74 -2.95 6.76
N LYS A 30 -18.91 -3.73 5.68
CA LYS A 30 -17.95 -4.75 5.25
C LYS A 30 -16.66 -4.11 4.74
N LYS A 31 -16.75 -2.97 4.05
CA LYS A 31 -15.60 -2.24 3.53
C LYS A 31 -14.81 -1.56 4.64
N LEU A 32 -15.46 -1.04 5.68
CA LEU A 32 -14.76 -0.51 6.84
C LEU A 32 -13.96 -1.60 7.55
N LEU A 33 -14.58 -2.76 7.78
CA LEU A 33 -13.88 -3.92 8.35
C LEU A 33 -12.71 -4.33 7.45
N LEU A 34 -12.93 -4.39 6.13
CA LEU A 34 -11.89 -4.73 5.16
C LEU A 34 -10.77 -3.68 5.11
N LEU A 35 -11.05 -2.39 5.32
CA LEU A 35 -10.02 -1.34 5.41
C LEU A 35 -9.11 -1.57 6.63
N VAL A 36 -9.70 -1.86 7.79
CA VAL A 36 -8.94 -2.15 9.02
C VAL A 36 -8.13 -3.43 8.85
N LEU A 37 -8.73 -4.49 8.31
CA LEU A 37 -8.04 -5.74 8.02
C LEU A 37 -6.94 -5.55 6.98
N ALA A 38 -7.15 -4.72 5.95
CA ALA A 38 -6.16 -4.40 4.93
C ALA A 38 -4.96 -3.67 5.53
N PHE A 39 -5.18 -2.73 6.46
CA PHE A 39 -4.11 -2.05 7.17
C PHE A 39 -3.30 -3.01 8.05
N ILE A 40 -3.97 -3.87 8.83
CA ILE A 40 -3.31 -4.89 9.66
C ILE A 40 -2.54 -5.87 8.78
N TYR A 41 -3.15 -6.33 7.68
CA TYR A 41 -2.53 -7.19 6.70
C TYR A 41 -1.27 -6.54 6.11
N ALA A 42 -1.33 -5.27 5.70
CA ALA A 42 -0.19 -4.56 5.13
C ALA A 42 0.99 -4.50 6.09
N ILE A 43 0.74 -4.19 7.37
CA ILE A 43 1.79 -4.18 8.40
C ILE A 43 2.43 -5.56 8.53
N ILE A 44 1.61 -6.60 8.66
CA ILE A 44 2.13 -7.97 8.85
C ILE A 44 2.89 -8.41 7.61
N PHE A 45 2.30 -8.24 6.42
CA PHE A 45 2.85 -8.67 5.15
C PHE A 45 4.20 -8.01 4.87
N GLU A 46 4.28 -6.68 4.97
CA GLU A 46 5.51 -5.94 4.68
C GLU A 46 6.63 -6.31 5.66
N ASN A 47 6.34 -6.33 6.96
CA ASN A 47 7.34 -6.68 7.96
C ASN A 47 7.78 -8.14 7.84
N PHE A 48 6.86 -9.05 7.53
CA PHE A 48 7.18 -10.47 7.34
C PHE A 48 7.99 -10.71 6.06
N ASN A 49 7.64 -10.03 4.97
CA ASN A 49 8.37 -10.09 3.70
C ASN A 49 9.81 -9.56 3.88
N MET A 50 9.96 -8.42 4.54
CA MET A 50 11.28 -7.91 4.91
C MET A 50 12.00 -8.82 5.89
N PHE A 51 11.35 -9.58 6.76
CA PHE A 51 11.99 -10.51 7.67
C PHE A 51 12.51 -11.76 6.97
N LEU A 52 11.71 -12.36 6.09
CA LEU A 52 12.08 -13.56 5.35
C LEU A 52 13.18 -13.31 4.32
N SER A 53 13.15 -12.15 3.67
CA SER A 53 14.12 -11.82 2.63
C SER A 53 15.49 -11.40 3.17
N GLN A 54 15.65 -11.10 4.47
CA GLN A 54 16.93 -10.59 5.02
C GLN A 54 18.09 -11.51 4.71
N GLY A 55 19.18 -10.94 4.20
CA GLY A 55 20.39 -11.68 3.87
C GLY A 55 20.35 -12.43 2.54
N HIS A 56 19.22 -12.41 1.81
CA HIS A 56 19.09 -13.02 0.49
C HIS A 56 19.13 -11.97 -0.65
N LEU A 57 19.51 -12.42 -1.84
CA LEU A 57 19.40 -11.64 -3.08
C LEU A 57 17.92 -11.29 -3.32
N GLY A 58 17.62 -10.01 -3.56
CA GLY A 58 16.23 -9.55 -3.66
C GLY A 58 15.61 -9.11 -2.33
N SER A 59 16.40 -9.03 -1.24
CA SER A 59 15.97 -8.23 -0.09
C SER A 59 15.83 -6.76 -0.46
N TYR A 60 15.00 -6.04 0.28
CA TYR A 60 14.87 -4.60 0.13
C TYR A 60 14.85 -3.90 1.48
N PHE A 61 15.13 -2.60 1.44
CA PHE A 61 15.04 -1.72 2.60
C PHE A 61 14.47 -0.36 2.21
N TYR A 62 13.61 0.18 3.07
CA TYR A 62 13.09 1.53 2.91
C TYR A 62 14.14 2.56 3.31
N ASN A 63 14.09 3.72 2.65
CA ASN A 63 14.94 4.85 2.97
C ASN A 63 14.69 5.36 4.40
N GLN A 64 15.73 5.71 5.14
CA GLN A 64 15.62 6.24 6.50
C GLN A 64 15.02 7.66 6.58
N GLY A 65 14.71 8.28 5.44
CA GLY A 65 14.06 9.59 5.36
C GLY A 65 12.60 9.63 5.80
N PHE A 66 11.96 8.48 6.01
CA PHE A 66 10.64 8.41 6.65
C PHE A 66 10.73 8.73 8.15
N THR A 67 9.66 9.32 8.68
CA THR A 67 9.60 9.75 10.08
C THR A 67 8.86 8.71 10.93
N LEU A 68 7.75 8.18 10.40
CA LEU A 68 6.86 7.28 11.12
C LEU A 68 7.05 5.84 10.65
N TRP A 69 7.41 4.96 11.59
CA TRP A 69 7.72 3.57 11.31
C TRP A 69 6.90 2.63 12.19
N ILE A 70 6.53 1.49 11.62
CA ILE A 70 6.05 0.32 12.33
C ILE A 70 7.07 -0.79 12.10
N TRP A 71 7.95 -0.97 13.09
CA TRP A 71 9.11 -1.85 13.02
C TRP A 71 10.03 -1.53 11.83
N LYS A 72 10.01 -2.31 10.75
CA LYS A 72 10.84 -2.07 9.55
C LYS A 72 10.07 -1.40 8.40
N THR A 73 8.75 -1.26 8.52
CA THR A 73 7.90 -0.68 7.48
C THR A 73 7.52 0.76 7.83
N PRO A 74 7.71 1.74 6.92
CA PRO A 74 7.18 3.07 7.11
C PRO A 74 5.65 3.04 7.19
N LEU A 75 5.07 3.81 8.10
CA LEU A 75 3.62 3.89 8.29
C LEU A 75 2.90 4.28 6.98
N SER A 76 3.48 5.19 6.20
CA SER A 76 2.93 5.64 4.92
C SER A 76 2.72 4.48 3.93
N ILE A 77 3.58 3.46 3.94
CA ILE A 77 3.47 2.30 3.05
C ILE A 77 2.31 1.41 3.49
N ALA A 78 2.18 1.15 4.80
CA ALA A 78 1.04 0.41 5.33
C ALA A 78 -0.31 1.11 5.06
N LEU A 79 -0.33 2.45 5.17
CA LEU A 79 -1.50 3.26 4.82
C LEU A 79 -1.80 3.21 3.31
N ALA A 80 -0.76 3.25 2.46
CA ALA A 80 -0.93 3.17 1.01
C ALA A 80 -1.62 1.86 0.60
N TRP A 81 -1.19 0.71 1.13
CA TRP A 81 -1.85 -0.57 0.90
C TRP A 81 -3.33 -0.55 1.27
N ALA A 82 -3.67 -0.03 2.46
CA ALA A 82 -5.06 0.05 2.92
C ALA A 82 -5.92 0.95 2.01
N VAL A 83 -5.39 2.11 1.60
CA VAL A 83 -6.05 3.04 0.67
C VAL A 83 -6.26 2.40 -0.69
N LEU A 84 -5.25 1.72 -1.24
CA LEU A 84 -5.32 1.05 -2.54
C LEU A 84 -6.37 -0.06 -2.53
N ILE A 85 -6.37 -0.92 -1.51
CA ILE A 85 -7.34 -2.01 -1.37
C ILE A 85 -8.77 -1.46 -1.31
N TYR A 86 -9.01 -0.44 -0.47
CA TYR A 86 -10.34 0.16 -0.37
C TYR A 86 -10.79 0.81 -1.68
N THR A 87 -9.89 1.54 -2.33
CA THR A 87 -10.18 2.25 -3.58
C THR A 87 -10.46 1.28 -4.72
N ALA A 88 -9.70 0.19 -4.81
CA ALA A 88 -9.93 -0.86 -5.80
C ALA A 88 -11.33 -1.48 -5.66
N MET A 89 -11.70 -1.87 -4.42
CA MET A 89 -13.05 -2.37 -4.13
C MET A 89 -14.15 -1.34 -4.44
N HIS A 90 -13.89 -0.06 -4.20
CA HIS A 90 -14.84 1.00 -4.52
C HIS A 90 -15.01 1.13 -6.05
N LEU A 91 -13.91 1.07 -6.80
CA LEU A 91 -13.93 1.17 -8.26
C LEU A 91 -14.64 -0.03 -8.91
N SER A 92 -14.34 -1.26 -8.49
CA SER A 92 -14.99 -2.46 -9.03
C SER A 92 -16.49 -2.52 -8.75
N ASP A 93 -16.92 -1.98 -7.59
CA ASP A 93 -18.33 -1.78 -7.26
C ASP A 93 -19.00 -0.72 -8.15
N MET A 94 -18.32 0.40 -8.42
CA MET A 94 -18.82 1.44 -9.34
C MET A 94 -18.97 0.93 -10.78
N LEU A 95 -18.03 0.09 -11.23
CA LEU A 95 -18.08 -0.56 -12.55
C LEU A 95 -19.13 -1.69 -12.63
N LYS A 96 -19.87 -1.96 -11.54
CA LYS A 96 -20.94 -2.97 -11.46
C LYS A 96 -20.48 -4.35 -11.94
N LEU A 97 -19.23 -4.71 -11.66
CA LEU A 97 -18.66 -6.00 -12.05
C LEU A 97 -19.41 -7.15 -11.36
N LYS A 98 -19.33 -8.36 -11.94
CA LYS A 98 -19.92 -9.57 -11.36
C LYS A 98 -19.22 -9.91 -10.04
N THR A 99 -19.96 -10.43 -9.07
CA THR A 99 -19.45 -10.71 -7.70
C THR A 99 -18.18 -11.56 -7.68
N LEU A 100 -18.05 -12.54 -8.57
CA LEU A 100 -16.86 -13.40 -8.67
C LEU A 100 -15.67 -12.72 -9.34
N THR A 101 -15.90 -11.75 -10.24
CA THR A 101 -14.81 -11.07 -10.96
C THR A 101 -14.27 -9.88 -10.18
N ARG A 102 -15.03 -9.35 -9.20
CA ARG A 102 -14.61 -8.19 -8.39
C ARG A 102 -13.28 -8.42 -7.68
N PRO A 103 -13.08 -9.48 -6.86
CA PRO A 103 -11.82 -9.64 -6.13
C PRO A 103 -10.62 -9.84 -7.06
N PHE A 104 -10.82 -10.50 -8.21
CA PHE A 104 -9.77 -10.69 -9.20
C PHE A 104 -9.37 -9.35 -9.85
N MET A 105 -10.34 -8.51 -10.20
CA MET A 105 -10.07 -7.18 -10.75
C MET A 105 -9.47 -6.23 -9.72
N ASP A 106 -9.91 -6.30 -8.46
CA ASP A 106 -9.35 -5.52 -7.36
C ASP A 106 -7.86 -5.87 -7.16
N ALA A 107 -7.55 -7.17 -7.06
CA ALA A 107 -6.19 -7.65 -6.90
C ALA A 107 -5.31 -7.29 -8.11
N LEU A 108 -5.83 -7.50 -9.33
CA LEU A 108 -5.10 -7.15 -10.55
C LEU A 108 -4.77 -5.66 -10.61
N LEU A 109 -5.74 -4.80 -10.27
CA LEU A 109 -5.52 -3.36 -10.25
C LEU A 109 -4.43 -2.95 -9.26
N ILE A 110 -4.48 -3.50 -8.04
CA ILE A 110 -3.50 -3.19 -7.00
C ILE A 110 -2.11 -3.64 -7.41
N VAL A 111 -1.97 -4.86 -7.95
CA VAL A 111 -0.68 -5.37 -8.44
C VAL A 111 -0.13 -4.53 -9.59
N LEU A 112 -0.98 -4.12 -10.53
CA LEU A 112 -0.55 -3.24 -11.62
C LEU A 112 -0.08 -1.88 -11.11
N ILE A 113 -0.80 -1.28 -10.15
CA ILE A 113 -0.38 -0.03 -9.52
C ILE A 113 0.95 -0.23 -8.79
N ASP A 114 1.10 -1.28 -7.99
CA ASP A 114 2.32 -1.59 -7.24
C ASP A 114 3.54 -1.72 -8.16
N LEU A 115 3.43 -2.51 -9.24
CA LEU A 115 4.50 -2.67 -10.23
C LEU A 115 4.87 -1.35 -10.93
N THR A 116 3.89 -0.49 -11.21
CA THR A 116 4.16 0.83 -11.83
C THR A 116 4.83 1.79 -10.86
N LEU A 117 4.42 1.77 -9.59
CA LEU A 117 4.96 2.63 -8.55
C LEU A 117 6.36 2.18 -8.13
N ASP A 118 6.67 0.90 -8.18
CA ASP A 118 7.97 0.36 -7.79
C ASP A 118 9.11 1.02 -8.58
N VAL A 119 8.96 1.12 -9.92
CA VAL A 119 9.96 1.78 -10.79
C VAL A 119 10.20 3.23 -10.37
N VAL A 120 9.13 3.96 -10.03
CA VAL A 120 9.24 5.34 -9.55
C VAL A 120 9.89 5.38 -8.18
N ALA A 121 9.51 4.48 -7.27
CA ALA A 121 10.00 4.42 -5.91
C ALA A 121 11.50 4.15 -5.83
N VAL A 122 12.01 3.22 -6.64
CA VAL A 122 13.45 2.94 -6.74
C VAL A 122 14.21 4.16 -7.27
N ARG A 123 13.72 4.81 -8.33
CA ARG A 123 14.36 6.01 -8.92
C ARG A 123 14.33 7.22 -8.00
N GLN A 124 13.30 7.35 -7.18
CA GLN A 124 13.18 8.40 -6.17
C GLN A 124 13.87 8.03 -4.85
N HIS A 125 14.60 6.92 -4.82
CA HIS A 125 15.33 6.43 -3.66
C HIS A 125 14.44 6.22 -2.42
N ILE A 126 13.16 5.87 -2.64
CA ILE A 126 12.19 5.60 -1.56
C ILE A 126 12.52 4.26 -0.90
N TRP A 127 12.98 3.29 -1.68
CA TRP A 127 13.47 2.01 -1.22
C TRP A 127 14.52 1.45 -2.18
N TYR A 128 15.27 0.46 -1.71
CA TYR A 128 16.43 -0.08 -2.40
C TYR A 128 16.39 -1.59 -2.40
N TRP A 129 16.71 -2.18 -3.55
CA TRP A 129 16.91 -3.62 -3.71
C TRP A 129 18.37 -4.00 -3.46
N VAL A 130 18.58 -5.06 -2.68
CA VAL A 130 19.89 -5.66 -2.43
C VAL A 130 20.22 -6.62 -3.56
N GLY A 131 21.38 -6.41 -4.20
CA GLY A 131 21.88 -7.27 -5.27
C GLY A 131 21.57 -6.79 -6.69
N HIS A 132 20.81 -5.71 -6.85
CA HIS A 132 20.61 -5.05 -8.15
C HIS A 132 21.26 -3.65 -8.12
N SER A 133 22.26 -3.45 -8.98
CA SER A 133 22.94 -2.15 -9.14
C SER A 133 21.93 -1.09 -9.59
N GLN A 134 21.84 0.03 -8.87
CA GLN A 134 20.94 1.16 -9.17
C GLN A 134 21.31 1.92 -10.47
N ALA A 135 22.33 1.47 -11.21
CA ALA A 135 22.85 2.15 -12.40
C ALA A 135 22.06 1.85 -13.70
N GLN A 136 20.97 1.08 -13.67
CA GLN A 136 20.23 0.67 -14.88
C GLN A 136 18.71 0.89 -14.78
N GLY A 137 18.30 1.92 -14.01
CA GLY A 137 16.90 2.34 -13.90
C GLY A 137 16.58 3.53 -14.79
#